data_AF-A0A8J7GEB8-F1
#
_entry.id   AF-A0A8J7GEB8-F1
#
_cell.length_a   1.000
_cell.length_b   1.000
_cell.length_c   1.000
_cell.angle_alpha   90.00
_cell.angle_beta   90.00
_cell.angle_gamma   90.00
#
_symmetry.space_group_name_H-M   'P 1'
#
loop_
_entity.id
_entity.type
_entity.pdbx_description
1 polymer ?
#
loop_
_entity_poly.entity_id
_entity_poly.type
_entity_poly.pdbx_seq_one_letter_code
_entity_poly.pdbx_strand_id
1 'polypeptide(L)'
;MLTEPTTTVPHASAFGAIDTAWRLLTREPQAALSLDCDDLTLRLRLPAGSLPAGTRSMQYLRDWMLDNPAAALARDVIWRETASRAHSNEPGWVIAALGLAMPALVRCAGILSAGYRGDAADIDGELVAGFLTALRGDDLDLSRPVVYARLCWAGWRAARDLRLADEAEVPLPDFDSVADSRPPEVPWRHVDLLVQRACDLGLLSAQDIRSWIDIRLGGKTLALIAQSQGLEPNALRMRLARADRRIARALADGILTGYASHQAAAHLATAAASSTDAVDHGETVGEGIVALAA
;
A
#
# COMPACT_ATOMS: atom_id res chain seq x y z
N MET A 1 21.96 7.02 -39.14
CA MET A 1 21.27 6.95 -37.84
C MET A 1 21.78 5.71 -37.14
N LEU A 2 22.84 5.86 -36.33
CA LEU A 2 23.41 4.77 -35.55
C LEU A 2 22.66 4.74 -34.22
N THR A 3 21.94 3.65 -33.98
CA THR A 3 21.31 3.35 -32.70
C THR A 3 22.43 3.02 -31.72
N GLU A 4 22.68 3.88 -30.74
CA GLU A 4 23.59 3.54 -29.65
C GLU A 4 22.98 2.37 -28.86
N PRO A 5 23.77 1.32 -28.55
CA PRO A 5 23.33 0.30 -27.62
C PRO A 5 23.23 0.96 -26.24
N THR A 6 22.01 1.09 -25.73
CA THR A 6 21.76 1.32 -24.30
C THR A 6 22.48 0.23 -23.54
N THR A 7 23.65 0.56 -23.03
CA THR A 7 24.40 -0.26 -22.09
C THR A 7 23.63 -0.14 -20.78
N THR A 8 22.67 -1.04 -20.58
CA THR A 8 22.14 -1.33 -19.25
C THR A 8 23.32 -1.86 -18.44
N VAL A 9 24.00 -0.94 -17.76
CA VAL A 9 24.98 -1.29 -16.73
C VAL A 9 24.20 -2.16 -15.74
N PRO A 10 24.59 -3.42 -15.50
CA PRO A 10 23.94 -4.20 -14.46
C PRO A 10 24.11 -3.40 -13.17
N HIS A 11 22.99 -2.98 -12.55
CA HIS A 11 23.04 -2.31 -11.25
C HIS A 11 23.75 -3.28 -10.30
N ALA A 12 25.01 -2.99 -9.98
CA ALA A 12 25.75 -3.80 -9.04
C ALA A 12 25.03 -3.65 -7.70
N SER A 13 24.49 -4.74 -7.16
CA SER A 13 23.86 -4.70 -5.84
C SER A 13 24.87 -4.17 -4.82
N ALA A 14 24.39 -3.47 -3.79
CA ALA A 14 25.26 -2.90 -2.76
C ALA A 14 26.21 -3.96 -2.17
N PHE A 15 25.71 -5.18 -2.00
CA PHE A 15 26.50 -6.35 -1.58
C PHE A 15 27.59 -6.75 -2.57
N GLY A 16 27.33 -6.72 -3.88
CA GLY A 16 28.34 -7.01 -4.90
C GLY A 16 29.47 -5.98 -4.93
N ALA A 17 29.15 -4.71 -4.70
CA ALA A 17 30.15 -3.65 -4.57
C ALA A 17 31.01 -3.83 -3.30
N ILE A 18 30.38 -4.14 -2.16
CA ILE A 18 31.07 -4.42 -0.89
C ILE A 18 31.98 -5.62 -1.00
N ASP A 19 31.51 -6.74 -1.56
CA ASP A 19 32.31 -7.96 -1.73
C ASP A 19 33.54 -7.71 -2.60
N THR A 20 33.36 -6.94 -3.69
CA THR A 20 34.46 -6.54 -4.57
C THR A 20 35.49 -5.69 -3.82
N ALA A 21 35.04 -4.66 -3.10
CA ALA A 21 35.92 -3.79 -2.33
C ALA A 21 36.64 -4.54 -1.20
N TRP A 22 35.92 -5.41 -0.48
CA TRP A 22 36.48 -6.28 0.55
C TRP A 22 37.58 -7.16 -0.01
N ARG A 23 37.33 -7.87 -1.12
CA ARG A 23 38.34 -8.72 -1.77
C ARG A 23 39.58 -7.93 -2.20
N LEU A 24 39.43 -6.68 -2.65
CA LEU A 24 40.57 -5.84 -3.03
C LEU A 24 41.41 -5.39 -1.82
N LEU A 25 40.77 -5.14 -0.67
CA LEU A 25 41.44 -4.60 0.52
C LEU A 25 42.02 -5.66 1.46
N THR A 26 41.52 -6.90 1.39
CA THR A 26 41.88 -7.97 2.34
C THR A 26 42.69 -9.11 1.73
N ARG A 27 42.88 -9.13 0.40
CA ARG A 27 43.64 -10.18 -0.30
C ARG A 27 45.15 -10.01 -0.12
N GLU A 28 45.81 -11.09 0.26
CA GLU A 28 47.28 -11.16 0.30
C GLU A 28 47.89 -11.10 -1.12
N PRO A 29 49.11 -10.55 -1.30
CA PRO A 29 50.12 -10.20 -0.29
C PRO A 29 50.05 -8.76 0.25
N GLN A 30 49.16 -7.91 -0.27
CA GLN A 30 48.91 -6.56 0.24
C GLN A 30 47.58 -6.47 1.00
N ALA A 31 47.46 -7.20 2.12
CA ALA A 31 46.34 -6.99 3.04
C ALA A 31 46.49 -5.62 3.72
N ALA A 32 45.89 -4.58 3.13
CA ALA A 32 45.94 -3.20 3.64
C ALA A 32 45.20 -3.06 4.99
N LEU A 33 44.29 -3.99 5.29
CA LEU A 33 43.50 -4.01 6.51
C LEU A 33 43.90 -5.20 7.38
N SER A 34 44.58 -4.90 8.49
CA SER A 34 45.01 -5.88 9.48
C SER A 34 44.85 -5.35 10.90
N LEU A 35 44.66 -6.28 11.84
CA LEU A 35 44.65 -6.00 13.28
C LEU A 35 45.81 -6.76 13.94
N ASP A 36 46.58 -6.05 14.75
CA ASP A 36 47.55 -6.65 15.66
C ASP A 36 46.81 -7.23 16.86
N CYS A 37 46.58 -8.55 16.83
CA CYS A 37 45.81 -9.22 17.87
C CYS A 37 46.61 -9.40 19.17
N ASP A 38 47.94 -9.38 19.09
CA ASP A 38 48.81 -9.43 20.27
C ASP A 38 48.75 -8.07 21.00
N ASP A 39 48.84 -6.96 20.26
CA ASP A 39 48.63 -5.62 20.81
C ASP A 39 47.24 -5.47 21.44
N LEU A 40 46.18 -5.92 20.76
CA LEU A 40 44.82 -5.89 21.30
C LEU A 40 44.70 -6.68 22.61
N THR A 41 45.31 -7.86 22.67
CA THR A 41 45.32 -8.71 23.87
C THR A 41 46.00 -7.99 25.04
N LEU A 42 47.14 -7.33 24.79
CA LEU A 42 47.88 -6.58 25.80
C LEU A 42 47.13 -5.32 26.26
N ARG A 43 46.67 -4.49 25.31
CA ARG A 43 45.99 -3.21 25.57
C ARG A 43 44.70 -3.40 26.35
N LEU A 44 43.95 -4.45 26.05
CA LEU A 44 42.68 -4.76 26.70
C LEU A 44 42.82 -5.73 27.88
N ARG A 45 44.05 -6.15 28.21
CA ARG A 45 44.37 -7.09 29.32
C ARG A 45 43.55 -8.38 29.24
N LEU A 46 43.43 -8.93 28.03
CA LEU A 46 42.69 -10.18 27.80
C LEU A 46 43.54 -11.38 28.24
N PRO A 47 42.90 -12.49 28.68
CA PRO A 47 43.62 -13.74 28.91
C PRO A 47 44.41 -14.20 27.67
N ALA A 48 45.58 -14.78 27.88
CA ALA A 48 46.40 -15.32 26.79
C ALA A 48 45.58 -16.34 25.96
N GLY A 49 45.68 -16.24 24.63
CA GLY A 49 44.91 -17.08 23.71
C GLY A 49 43.46 -16.66 23.49
N SER A 50 43.01 -15.50 24.01
CA SER A 50 41.67 -14.97 23.74
C SER A 50 41.47 -14.57 22.27
N LEU A 51 42.54 -14.11 21.61
CA LEU A 51 42.56 -13.74 20.20
C LEU A 51 43.60 -14.59 19.44
N PRO A 52 43.49 -14.72 18.11
CA PRO A 52 44.54 -15.31 17.28
C PRO A 52 45.88 -14.59 17.49
N ALA A 53 47.00 -15.31 17.47
CA ALA A 53 48.31 -14.71 17.67
C ALA A 53 48.75 -13.85 16.46
N GLY A 54 49.43 -12.73 16.72
CA GLY A 54 50.07 -11.87 15.73
C GLY A 54 49.14 -10.93 14.97
N THR A 55 49.72 -10.22 14.00
CA THR A 55 48.95 -9.38 13.07
C THR A 55 48.21 -10.25 12.06
N ARG A 56 46.89 -10.07 11.97
CA ARG A 56 46.01 -10.84 11.09
C ARG A 56 45.23 -9.95 10.14
N SER A 57 45.06 -10.41 8.91
CA SER A 57 44.22 -9.73 7.92
C SER A 57 42.75 -9.79 8.32
N MET A 58 41.96 -8.81 7.87
CA MET A 58 40.52 -8.82 8.13
C MET A 58 39.81 -10.04 7.49
N GLN A 59 40.34 -10.57 6.38
CA GLN A 59 39.85 -11.82 5.78
C GLN A 59 40.02 -13.00 6.75
N TYR A 60 41.24 -13.18 7.27
CA TYR A 60 41.54 -14.23 8.23
C TYR A 60 40.64 -14.11 9.48
N LEU A 61 40.47 -12.90 10.00
CA LEU A 61 39.66 -12.69 11.20
C LEU A 61 38.18 -12.98 10.95
N ARG A 62 37.63 -12.64 9.78
CA ARG A 62 36.25 -13.01 9.43
C ARG A 62 36.08 -14.52 9.45
N ASP A 63 36.97 -15.25 8.79
CA ASP A 63 36.90 -16.70 8.68
C ASP A 63 37.08 -17.35 10.06
N TRP A 64 38.06 -16.90 10.85
CA TRP A 64 38.25 -17.33 12.23
C TRP A 64 37.01 -17.09 13.11
N MET A 65 36.35 -15.94 12.99
CA MET A 65 35.14 -15.63 13.76
C MET A 65 33.96 -16.52 13.39
N LEU A 66 33.87 -16.96 12.13
CA LEU A 66 32.86 -17.91 11.67
C LEU A 66 33.12 -19.32 12.21
N ASP A 67 34.39 -19.72 12.27
CA ASP A 67 34.81 -21.02 12.82
C ASP A 67 34.73 -21.08 14.35
N ASN A 68 34.73 -19.93 15.03
CA ASN A 68 34.75 -19.81 16.49
C ASN A 68 33.50 -19.09 17.04
N PRO A 69 32.27 -19.62 16.83
CA PRO A 69 31.05 -18.93 17.24
C PRO A 69 30.95 -18.72 18.76
N ALA A 70 31.54 -19.63 19.56
CA ALA A 70 31.56 -19.58 21.02
C ALA A 70 32.52 -18.53 21.60
N ALA A 71 33.42 -17.96 20.81
CA ALA A 71 34.41 -16.96 21.26
C ALA A 71 33.79 -15.55 21.36
N ALA A 72 32.70 -15.39 22.12
CA ALA A 72 31.90 -14.17 22.17
C ALA A 72 32.72 -12.92 22.52
N LEU A 73 33.59 -13.01 23.53
CA LEU A 73 34.44 -11.90 23.96
C LEU A 73 35.42 -11.48 22.85
N ALA A 74 36.08 -12.45 22.22
CA ALA A 74 37.04 -12.21 21.15
C ALA A 74 36.39 -11.54 19.94
N ARG A 75 35.22 -12.05 19.53
CA ARG A 75 34.42 -11.50 18.45
C ARG A 75 33.99 -10.06 18.75
N ASP A 76 33.55 -9.78 19.97
CA ASP A 76 33.14 -8.44 20.41
C ASP A 76 34.31 -7.46 20.44
N VAL A 77 35.52 -7.92 20.81
CA VAL A 77 36.75 -7.12 20.76
C VAL A 77 37.12 -6.75 19.31
N ILE A 78 37.16 -7.73 18.40
CA ILE A 78 37.45 -7.50 16.98
C ILE A 78 36.45 -6.51 16.38
N TRP A 79 35.16 -6.69 16.70
CA TRP A 79 34.09 -5.79 16.24
C TRP A 79 34.24 -4.38 16.78
N ARG A 80 34.53 -4.20 18.08
CA ARG A 80 34.72 -2.88 18.67
C ARG A 80 35.90 -2.15 18.09
N GLU A 81 37.03 -2.84 17.89
CA GLU A 81 38.20 -2.23 17.25
C GLU A 81 37.90 -1.81 15.81
N THR A 82 37.27 -2.70 15.04
CA THR A 82 36.90 -2.42 13.64
C THR A 82 35.92 -1.25 13.55
N ALA A 83 34.89 -1.24 14.40
CA ALA A 83 33.90 -0.16 14.45
C ALA A 83 34.52 1.16 14.89
N SER A 84 35.45 1.15 15.86
CA SER A 84 36.17 2.34 16.29
C SER A 84 36.97 2.96 15.16
N ARG A 85 37.72 2.17 14.38
CA ARG A 85 38.51 2.67 13.24
C ARG A 85 37.62 3.16 12.10
N ALA A 86 36.52 2.45 11.85
CA ALA A 86 35.54 2.86 10.84
C ALA A 86 34.83 4.18 11.22
N HIS A 87 34.56 4.39 12.51
CA HIS A 87 33.94 5.61 13.02
C HIS A 87 34.88 6.82 12.92
N SER A 88 36.21 6.62 13.01
CA SER A 88 37.22 7.64 12.66
C SER A 88 37.26 8.01 11.16
N ASN A 89 36.31 7.51 10.36
CA ASN A 89 36.08 7.79 8.95
C ASN A 89 37.24 7.38 8.01
N GLU A 90 38.02 6.37 8.40
CA GLU A 90 38.97 5.74 7.49
C GLU A 90 38.20 4.84 6.51
N PRO A 91 38.17 5.14 5.19
CA PRO A 91 37.26 4.49 4.25
C PRO A 91 37.51 2.99 4.12
N GLY A 92 38.75 2.53 4.27
CA GLY A 92 39.08 1.10 4.29
C GLY A 92 38.43 0.36 5.46
N TRP A 93 38.36 0.98 6.64
CA TRP A 93 37.75 0.37 7.84
C TRP A 93 36.23 0.34 7.78
N VAL A 94 35.60 1.27 7.06
CA VAL A 94 34.16 1.19 6.77
C VAL A 94 33.85 -0.04 5.93
N ILE A 95 34.64 -0.29 4.87
CA ILE A 95 34.52 -1.53 4.08
C ILE A 95 34.85 -2.76 4.93
N ALA A 96 35.82 -2.65 5.85
CA ALA A 96 36.14 -3.74 6.78
C ALA A 96 34.93 -4.12 7.66
N ALA A 97 34.27 -3.12 8.24
CA ALA A 97 33.09 -3.32 9.06
C ALA A 97 31.95 -3.96 8.26
N LEU A 98 31.68 -3.45 7.05
CA LEU A 98 30.67 -4.03 6.16
C LEU A 98 30.99 -5.47 5.77
N GLY A 99 32.22 -5.75 5.35
CA GLY A 99 32.65 -7.09 4.93
C GLY A 99 32.66 -8.12 6.06
N LEU A 100 32.90 -7.69 7.30
CA LEU A 100 32.73 -8.52 8.49
C LEU A 100 31.24 -8.76 8.81
N ALA A 101 30.35 -7.81 8.52
CA ALA A 101 28.91 -7.93 8.71
C ALA A 101 28.22 -8.73 7.60
N MET A 102 28.83 -8.85 6.42
CA MET A 102 28.23 -9.46 5.22
C MET A 102 27.52 -10.80 5.49
N PRO A 103 28.09 -11.78 6.21
CA PRO A 103 27.38 -13.03 6.47
C PRO A 103 26.04 -12.84 7.19
N ALA A 104 25.92 -11.84 8.06
CA ALA A 104 24.66 -11.52 8.74
C ALA A 104 23.72 -10.71 7.86
N LEU A 105 24.23 -9.74 7.10
CA LEU A 105 23.43 -8.90 6.21
C LEU A 105 22.80 -9.71 5.07
N VAL A 106 23.56 -10.63 4.47
CA VAL A 106 23.05 -11.54 3.42
C VAL A 106 21.92 -12.43 3.96
N ARG A 107 22.02 -12.90 5.21
CA ARG A 107 20.91 -13.65 5.85
C ARG A 107 19.68 -12.76 6.07
N CYS A 108 19.89 -11.51 6.50
CA CYS A 108 18.78 -10.56 6.68
C CYS A 108 18.07 -10.26 5.36
N ALA A 109 18.82 -10.05 4.28
CA ALA A 109 18.29 -9.85 2.94
C ALA A 109 17.45 -11.05 2.50
N GLY A 110 17.95 -12.28 2.67
CA GLY A 110 17.18 -13.49 2.33
C GLY A 110 15.84 -13.59 3.07
N ILE A 111 15.79 -13.17 4.34
CA ILE A 111 14.55 -13.14 5.13
C ILE A 111 13.61 -12.03 4.63
N LEU A 112 14.14 -10.83 4.38
CA LEU A 112 13.34 -9.67 3.99
C LEU A 112 12.85 -9.73 2.54
N SER A 113 13.62 -10.31 1.63
CA SER A 113 13.22 -10.48 0.23
C SER A 113 12.22 -11.62 0.04
N ALA A 114 12.03 -12.51 1.04
CA ALA A 114 11.05 -13.58 0.96
C ALA A 114 9.61 -13.02 0.88
N GLY A 115 8.96 -13.23 -0.27
CA GLY A 115 7.61 -12.75 -0.55
C GLY A 115 7.51 -11.26 -0.85
N TYR A 116 8.63 -10.55 -0.91
CA TYR A 116 8.69 -9.14 -1.29
C TYR A 116 8.50 -9.00 -2.79
N ARG A 117 7.70 -8.01 -3.21
CA ARG A 117 7.32 -7.78 -4.61
C ARG A 117 8.16 -6.71 -5.31
N GLY A 118 8.92 -5.92 -4.57
CA GLY A 118 9.85 -4.92 -5.09
C GLY A 118 11.19 -5.52 -5.54
N ASP A 119 12.16 -4.65 -5.86
CA ASP A 119 13.50 -5.08 -6.24
C ASP A 119 14.31 -5.50 -5.00
N ALA A 120 14.83 -6.73 -5.00
CA ALA A 120 15.68 -7.22 -3.92
C ALA A 120 16.96 -6.37 -3.75
N ALA A 121 17.41 -5.68 -4.80
CA ALA A 121 18.55 -4.76 -4.71
C ALA A 121 18.26 -3.54 -3.81
N ASP A 122 17.00 -3.11 -3.69
CA ASP A 122 16.60 -2.02 -2.80
C ASP A 122 16.72 -2.45 -1.33
N ILE A 123 16.35 -3.71 -1.02
CA ILE A 123 16.55 -4.30 0.31
C ILE A 123 18.05 -4.37 0.66
N ASP A 124 18.90 -4.80 -0.27
CA ASP A 124 20.36 -4.82 -0.07
C ASP A 124 20.88 -3.40 0.20
N GLY A 125 20.42 -2.42 -0.57
CA GLY A 125 20.75 -1.01 -0.43
C GLY A 125 20.39 -0.45 0.95
N GLU A 126 19.15 -0.67 1.39
CA GLU A 126 18.66 -0.18 2.68
C GLU A 126 19.30 -0.88 3.88
N LEU A 127 19.63 -2.18 3.76
CA LEU A 127 20.41 -2.88 4.79
C LEU A 127 21.77 -2.21 5.00
N VAL A 128 22.46 -1.90 3.91
CA VAL A 128 23.77 -1.23 3.93
C VAL A 128 23.62 0.21 4.42
N ALA A 129 22.63 0.95 3.94
CA ALA A 129 22.38 2.34 4.32
C ALA A 129 22.07 2.47 5.82
N GLY A 130 21.18 1.64 6.36
CA GLY A 130 20.85 1.62 7.79
C GLY A 130 22.03 1.20 8.66
N PHE A 131 22.83 0.23 8.20
CA PHE A 131 24.08 -0.15 8.89
C PHE A 131 25.07 1.02 8.93
N LEU A 132 25.32 1.67 7.80
CA LEU A 132 26.27 2.78 7.71
C LEU A 132 25.82 4.01 8.49
N THR A 133 24.51 4.29 8.48
CA THR A 133 23.92 5.38 9.27
C THR A 133 24.18 5.15 10.76
N ALA A 134 23.95 3.93 11.26
CA ALA A 134 24.23 3.61 12.66
C ALA A 134 25.73 3.56 12.99
N LEU A 135 26.59 3.18 12.04
CA LEU A 135 28.04 3.18 12.23
C LEU A 135 28.62 4.59 12.32
N ARG A 136 28.06 5.55 11.58
CA ARG A 136 28.49 6.96 11.55
C ARG A 136 27.78 7.82 12.59
N GLY A 137 26.73 7.33 13.23
CA GLY A 137 25.95 8.07 14.20
C GLY A 137 26.77 8.44 15.44
N ASP A 138 26.59 9.66 15.93
CA ASP A 138 27.23 10.16 17.16
C ASP A 138 26.74 9.39 18.41
N ASP A 139 25.63 8.67 18.31
CA ASP A 139 25.05 7.82 19.36
C ASP A 139 25.65 6.41 19.41
N LEU A 140 26.67 6.11 18.58
CA LEU A 140 27.37 4.84 18.59
C LEU A 140 28.20 4.66 19.87
N ASP A 141 27.54 4.12 20.90
CA ASP A 141 28.20 3.72 22.13
C ASP A 141 28.94 2.38 21.95
N LEU A 142 30.26 2.45 21.78
CA LEU A 142 31.17 1.29 21.67
C LEU A 142 31.45 0.60 23.01
N SER A 143 31.09 1.21 24.14
CA SER A 143 31.25 0.59 25.46
C SER A 143 30.22 -0.51 25.71
N ARG A 144 29.06 -0.40 25.05
CA ARG A 144 28.01 -1.41 25.12
C ARG A 144 28.43 -2.69 24.40
N PRO A 145 28.06 -3.86 24.95
CA PRO A 145 28.37 -5.13 24.33
C PRO A 145 27.59 -5.32 23.02
N VAL A 146 28.09 -6.22 22.17
CA VAL A 146 27.40 -6.71 20.96
C VAL A 146 27.16 -5.61 19.93
N VAL A 147 28.17 -4.76 19.71
CA VAL A 147 28.13 -3.64 18.75
C VAL A 147 27.65 -4.11 17.36
N TYR A 148 28.16 -5.25 16.89
CA TYR A 148 27.79 -5.79 15.58
C TYR A 148 26.29 -6.07 15.44
N ALA A 149 25.65 -6.64 16.47
CA ALA A 149 24.25 -7.00 16.39
C ALA A 149 23.38 -5.75 16.35
N ARG A 150 23.77 -4.70 17.09
CA ARG A 150 23.09 -3.40 17.07
C ARG A 150 23.18 -2.75 15.70
N LEU A 151 24.35 -2.79 15.05
CA LEU A 151 24.55 -2.25 13.70
C LEU A 151 23.74 -3.04 12.66
N CYS A 152 23.81 -4.37 12.67
CA CYS A 152 23.01 -5.21 11.78
C CYS A 152 21.50 -5.01 12.02
N TRP A 153 21.08 -4.82 13.27
CA TRP A 153 19.69 -4.53 13.61
C TRP A 153 19.22 -3.17 13.09
N ALA A 154 20.10 -2.16 13.07
CA ALA A 154 19.79 -0.88 12.46
C ALA A 154 19.58 -1.02 10.94
N GLY A 155 20.47 -1.75 10.26
CA GLY A 155 20.28 -2.11 8.85
C GLY A 155 18.96 -2.85 8.62
N TRP A 156 18.69 -3.90 9.40
CA TRP A 156 17.45 -4.68 9.27
C TRP A 156 16.19 -3.82 9.47
N ARG A 157 16.19 -2.88 10.43
CA ARG A 157 15.06 -1.97 10.63
C ARG A 157 14.84 -1.08 9.42
N ALA A 158 15.89 -0.47 8.87
CA ALA A 158 15.78 0.38 7.68
C ALA A 158 15.16 -0.38 6.49
N ALA A 159 15.71 -1.56 6.16
CA ALA A 159 15.21 -2.37 5.05
C ALA A 159 13.80 -2.93 5.30
N ARG A 160 13.45 -3.25 6.56
CA ARG A 160 12.08 -3.64 6.90
C ARG A 160 11.12 -2.47 6.73
N ASP A 161 11.52 -1.26 7.13
CA ASP A 161 10.66 -0.09 7.04
C ASP A 161 10.39 0.27 5.56
N LEU A 162 11.38 0.10 4.66
CA LEU A 162 11.16 0.11 3.20
C LEU A 162 10.12 -0.94 2.78
N ARG A 163 10.35 -2.21 3.14
CA ARG A 163 9.43 -3.29 2.78
C ARG A 163 7.99 -2.99 3.22
N LEU A 164 7.81 -2.48 4.44
CA LEU A 164 6.49 -2.11 4.97
C LEU A 164 5.88 -0.92 4.22
N ALA A 165 6.69 0.06 3.81
CA ALA A 165 6.24 1.18 3.00
C ALA A 165 5.75 0.70 1.62
N ASP A 166 6.51 -0.17 0.95
CA ASP A 166 6.13 -0.75 -0.34
C ASP A 166 4.93 -1.68 -0.26
N GLU A 167 4.77 -2.43 0.83
CA GLU A 167 3.56 -3.25 1.06
C GLU A 167 2.32 -2.38 1.32
N ALA A 168 2.50 -1.20 1.95
CA ALA A 168 1.44 -0.23 2.17
C ALA A 168 1.08 0.55 0.89
N GLU A 169 2.07 0.79 0.03
CA GLU A 169 1.87 1.24 -1.34
C GLU A 169 1.36 0.08 -2.20
N VAL A 170 0.07 -0.25 -2.06
CA VAL A 170 -0.62 -1.08 -3.05
C VAL A 170 -0.44 -0.38 -4.40
N PRO A 171 0.29 -0.95 -5.38
CA PRO A 171 0.35 -0.38 -6.70
C PRO A 171 -1.09 -0.40 -7.21
N LEU A 172 -1.70 0.77 -7.29
CA LEU A 172 -2.90 0.93 -8.09
C LEU A 172 -2.49 0.47 -9.49
N PRO A 173 -3.18 -0.52 -10.08
CA PRO A 173 -2.86 -0.95 -11.44
C PRO A 173 -2.77 0.27 -12.33
N ASP A 174 -1.75 0.30 -13.16
CA ASP A 174 -1.51 1.34 -14.15
C ASP A 174 -2.83 1.68 -14.87
N PHE A 175 -3.39 2.85 -14.54
CA PHE A 175 -4.67 3.30 -15.09
C PHE A 175 -4.58 3.66 -16.58
N ASP A 176 -3.37 3.67 -17.16
CA ASP A 176 -3.17 3.95 -18.58
C ASP A 176 -3.75 2.87 -19.52
N SER A 177 -4.36 1.81 -18.97
CA SER A 177 -5.05 0.77 -19.75
C SER A 177 -6.55 0.62 -19.47
N VAL A 178 -7.16 1.43 -18.60
CA VAL A 178 -8.61 1.42 -18.39
C VAL A 178 -9.14 2.85 -18.35
N ALA A 179 -9.50 3.37 -19.53
CA ALA A 179 -10.25 4.62 -19.70
C ALA A 179 -11.69 4.56 -19.14
N ASP A 180 -12.03 3.57 -18.31
CA ASP A 180 -13.33 3.42 -17.69
C ASP A 180 -13.23 3.61 -16.18
N SER A 181 -13.72 4.77 -15.73
CA SER A 181 -14.05 5.00 -14.33
C SER A 181 -14.90 3.83 -13.82
N ARG A 182 -14.46 3.14 -12.76
CA ARG A 182 -15.31 2.16 -12.08
C ARG A 182 -16.52 2.90 -11.48
N PRO A 183 -17.76 2.55 -11.88
CA PRO A 183 -18.93 3.14 -11.24
C PRO A 183 -18.96 2.77 -9.75
N PRO A 184 -19.39 3.69 -8.86
CA PRO A 184 -19.59 3.43 -7.44
C PRO A 184 -20.40 2.15 -7.19
N GLU A 185 -20.09 1.46 -6.08
CA GLU A 185 -20.85 0.28 -5.66
C GLU A 185 -22.34 0.61 -5.48
N VAL A 186 -23.19 -0.20 -6.11
CA VAL A 186 -24.65 -0.10 -6.08
C VAL A 186 -25.18 -0.82 -4.83
N PRO A 187 -26.15 -0.25 -4.09
CA PRO A 187 -26.89 0.98 -4.37
C PRO A 187 -26.17 2.22 -3.81
N TRP A 188 -26.10 3.25 -4.66
CA TRP A 188 -25.50 4.56 -4.44
C TRP A 188 -25.56 5.06 -2.99
N ARG A 189 -24.40 5.40 -2.42
CA ARG A 189 -24.23 5.72 -0.99
C ARG A 189 -25.07 6.90 -0.45
N HIS A 190 -25.71 7.72 -1.31
CA HIS A 190 -26.58 8.83 -0.89
C HIS A 190 -28.03 8.63 -1.34
N VAL A 191 -28.98 8.67 -0.41
CA VAL A 191 -30.43 8.48 -0.64
C VAL A 191 -31.00 9.51 -1.63
N ASP A 192 -30.45 10.73 -1.65
CA ASP A 192 -30.87 11.79 -2.58
C ASP A 192 -30.70 11.37 -4.05
N LEU A 193 -29.62 10.65 -4.38
CA LEU A 193 -29.34 10.20 -5.74
C LEU A 193 -30.32 9.12 -6.20
N LEU A 194 -30.79 8.28 -5.28
CA LEU A 194 -31.81 7.26 -5.54
C LEU A 194 -33.16 7.91 -5.87
N VAL A 195 -33.52 8.96 -5.14
CA VAL A 195 -34.77 9.70 -5.37
C VAL A 195 -34.68 10.56 -6.63
N GLN A 196 -33.52 11.15 -6.93
CA GLN A 196 -33.28 11.84 -8.21
C GLN A 196 -33.42 10.89 -9.39
N ARG A 197 -32.87 9.68 -9.30
CA ARG A 197 -33.08 8.63 -10.31
C ARG A 197 -34.56 8.30 -10.51
N ALA A 198 -35.37 8.34 -9.45
CA ALA A 198 -36.82 8.17 -9.57
C ALA A 198 -37.48 9.36 -10.31
N CYS A 199 -36.90 10.56 -10.29
CA CYS A 199 -37.30 11.69 -11.16
C CYS A 199 -37.00 11.37 -12.62
N ASP A 200 -35.77 10.97 -12.89
CA ASP A 200 -35.24 10.79 -14.24
C ASP A 200 -35.99 9.66 -14.97
N LEU A 201 -36.44 8.66 -14.20
CA LEU A 201 -37.27 7.56 -14.68
C LEU A 201 -38.77 7.89 -14.71
N GLY A 202 -39.18 9.11 -14.37
CA GLY A 202 -40.58 9.58 -14.40
C GLY A 202 -41.49 9.01 -13.31
N LEU A 203 -40.94 8.32 -12.29
CA LEU A 203 -41.72 7.74 -11.20
C LEU A 203 -42.25 8.82 -10.23
N LEU A 204 -41.49 9.90 -10.08
CA LEU A 204 -41.82 11.06 -9.25
C LEU A 204 -41.63 12.35 -10.03
N SER A 205 -42.42 13.37 -9.72
CA SER A 205 -42.19 14.71 -10.26
C SER A 205 -41.08 15.43 -9.50
N ALA A 206 -40.37 16.35 -10.16
CA ALA A 206 -39.33 17.17 -9.52
C ALA A 206 -39.86 17.94 -8.28
N GLN A 207 -41.12 18.38 -8.34
CA GLN A 207 -41.77 19.06 -7.22
C GLN A 207 -42.04 18.12 -6.05
N ASP A 208 -42.45 16.87 -6.32
CA ASP A 208 -42.64 15.87 -5.26
C ASP A 208 -41.32 15.49 -4.60
N ILE A 209 -40.24 15.39 -5.38
CA ILE A 209 -38.90 15.06 -4.89
C ILE A 209 -38.38 16.14 -3.95
N ARG A 210 -38.52 17.41 -4.34
CA ARG A 210 -38.07 18.51 -3.49
C ARG A 210 -38.76 18.49 -2.13
N SER A 211 -40.09 18.35 -2.12
CA SER A 211 -40.87 18.22 -0.88
C SER A 211 -40.51 16.96 -0.09
N TRP A 212 -40.22 15.86 -0.79
CA TRP A 212 -39.86 14.59 -0.17
C TRP A 212 -38.49 14.68 0.52
N ILE A 213 -37.47 15.21 -0.16
CA ILE A 213 -36.12 15.42 0.41
C ILE A 213 -36.20 16.35 1.62
N ASP A 214 -36.86 17.51 1.45
CA ASP A 214 -36.98 18.51 2.51
C ASP A 214 -37.62 17.95 3.80
N ILE A 215 -38.62 17.08 3.67
CA ILE A 215 -39.39 16.56 4.81
C ILE A 215 -38.79 15.24 5.34
N ARG A 216 -38.44 14.29 4.47
CA ARG A 216 -37.99 12.94 4.88
C ARG A 216 -36.50 12.89 5.24
N LEU A 217 -35.66 13.64 4.53
CA LEU A 217 -34.21 13.68 4.75
C LEU A 217 -33.78 14.94 5.51
N GLY A 218 -34.38 16.08 5.16
CA GLY A 218 -34.08 17.38 5.78
C GLY A 218 -34.82 17.64 7.10
N GLY A 219 -35.75 16.77 7.51
CA GLY A 219 -36.50 16.91 8.77
C GLY A 219 -37.37 18.17 8.87
N LYS A 220 -37.64 18.87 7.77
CA LYS A 220 -38.42 20.11 7.79
C LYS A 220 -39.89 19.83 8.09
N THR A 221 -40.55 20.80 8.72
CA THR A 221 -41.96 20.69 9.11
C THR A 221 -42.87 20.67 7.88
N LEU A 222 -43.69 19.62 7.76
CA LEU A 222 -44.64 19.44 6.65
C LEU A 222 -45.58 20.65 6.48
N ALA A 223 -46.06 21.23 7.59
CA ALA A 223 -46.95 22.40 7.55
C ALA A 223 -46.28 23.63 6.92
N LEU A 224 -45.01 23.87 7.20
CA LEU A 224 -44.23 24.99 6.65
C LEU A 224 -44.00 24.82 5.15
N ILE A 225 -43.67 23.61 4.71
CA ILE A 225 -43.47 23.30 3.29
C ILE A 225 -44.81 23.38 2.54
N ALA A 226 -45.90 22.86 3.10
CA ALA A 226 -47.23 22.96 2.50
C ALA A 226 -47.65 24.43 2.31
N GLN A 227 -47.46 25.26 3.35
CA GLN A 227 -47.73 26.69 3.30
C GLN A 227 -46.90 27.39 2.22
N SER A 228 -45.59 27.11 2.14
CA SER A 228 -44.70 27.69 1.12
C SER A 228 -45.08 27.34 -0.32
N GLN A 229 -45.84 26.25 -0.51
CA GLN A 229 -46.30 25.76 -1.80
C GLN A 229 -47.77 26.07 -2.08
N GLY A 230 -48.46 26.81 -1.18
CA GLY A 230 -49.89 27.08 -1.30
C GLY A 230 -50.77 25.83 -1.22
N LEU A 231 -50.29 24.76 -0.58
CA LEU A 231 -51.00 23.49 -0.44
C LEU A 231 -51.59 23.34 0.96
N GLU A 232 -52.71 22.64 1.03
CA GLU A 232 -53.25 22.19 2.31
C GLU A 232 -52.37 21.05 2.87
N PRO A 233 -52.08 21.02 4.20
CA PRO A 233 -51.18 20.03 4.79
C PRO A 233 -51.56 18.56 4.54
N ASN A 234 -52.84 18.20 4.56
CA ASN A 234 -53.29 16.85 4.23
C ASN A 234 -53.07 16.49 2.76
N ALA A 235 -53.24 17.44 1.83
CA ALA A 235 -52.91 17.22 0.43
C ALA A 235 -51.42 16.89 0.23
N LEU A 236 -50.50 17.62 0.89
CA LEU A 236 -49.07 17.32 0.83
C LEU A 236 -48.74 15.96 1.48
N ARG A 237 -49.37 15.64 2.61
CA ARG A 237 -49.24 14.33 3.28
C ARG A 237 -49.63 13.18 2.35
N MET A 238 -50.75 13.30 1.65
CA MET A 238 -51.21 12.29 0.69
C MET A 238 -50.31 12.18 -0.55
N ARG A 239 -49.67 13.27 -0.98
CA ARG A 239 -48.66 13.24 -2.07
C ARG A 239 -47.42 12.47 -1.63
N LEU A 240 -46.89 12.77 -0.43
CA LEU A 240 -45.73 12.07 0.11
C LEU A 240 -45.99 10.57 0.31
N ALA A 241 -47.15 10.20 0.84
CA ALA A 241 -47.52 8.78 1.02
C ALA A 241 -47.66 8.02 -0.32
N ARG A 242 -47.98 8.71 -1.42
CA ARG A 242 -47.96 8.12 -2.77
C ARG A 242 -46.53 7.99 -3.29
N ALA A 243 -45.69 9.00 -3.06
CA ALA A 243 -44.27 8.95 -3.41
C ALA A 243 -43.54 7.81 -2.68
N ASP A 244 -43.76 7.66 -1.37
CA ASP A 244 -43.19 6.57 -0.56
C ASP A 244 -43.55 5.19 -1.12
N ARG A 245 -44.84 4.99 -1.48
CA ARG A 245 -45.30 3.73 -2.08
C ARG A 245 -44.67 3.46 -3.45
N ARG A 246 -44.52 4.50 -4.29
CA ARG A 246 -43.89 4.38 -5.62
C ARG A 246 -42.41 4.03 -5.50
N ILE A 247 -41.68 4.69 -4.61
CA ILE A 247 -40.27 4.39 -4.33
C ILE A 247 -40.13 2.95 -3.82
N ALA A 248 -40.91 2.57 -2.81
CA ALA A 248 -40.87 1.22 -2.24
C ALA A 248 -41.16 0.15 -3.29
N ARG A 249 -42.15 0.38 -4.17
CA ARG A 249 -42.46 -0.56 -5.25
C ARG A 249 -41.34 -0.67 -6.27
N ALA A 250 -40.78 0.46 -6.70
CA ALA A 250 -39.68 0.48 -7.66
C ALA A 250 -38.37 -0.11 -7.11
N LEU A 251 -38.17 -0.06 -5.79
CA LEU A 251 -37.08 -0.78 -5.11
C LEU A 251 -37.32 -2.29 -5.09
N ALA A 252 -38.54 -2.72 -4.76
CA ALA A 252 -38.91 -4.14 -4.75
C ALA A 252 -38.81 -4.76 -6.16
N ASP A 253 -39.15 -3.99 -7.19
CA ASP A 253 -39.09 -4.41 -8.60
C ASP A 253 -37.67 -4.30 -9.20
N GLY A 254 -36.68 -3.85 -8.42
CA GLY A 254 -35.28 -3.74 -8.85
C GLY A 254 -34.97 -2.56 -9.80
N ILE A 255 -35.97 -1.73 -10.12
CA ILE A 255 -35.87 -0.62 -11.08
C ILE A 255 -34.88 0.45 -10.60
N LEU A 256 -34.87 0.73 -9.29
CA LEU A 256 -33.98 1.73 -8.68
C LEU A 256 -32.63 1.15 -8.22
N THR A 257 -32.52 -0.18 -8.11
CA THR A 257 -31.31 -0.89 -7.62
C THR A 257 -30.50 -1.60 -8.71
N GLY A 258 -30.99 -1.67 -9.96
CA GLY A 258 -30.25 -2.26 -11.08
C GLY A 258 -29.16 -1.36 -11.69
N TYR A 259 -28.17 -1.98 -12.34
CA TYR A 259 -27.19 -1.29 -13.18
C TYR A 259 -27.90 -0.69 -14.41
N ALA A 260 -27.64 0.59 -14.71
CA ALA A 260 -28.20 1.23 -15.89
C ALA A 260 -27.57 0.63 -17.15
N SER A 261 -28.33 -0.20 -17.87
CA SER A 261 -28.02 -0.55 -19.26
C SER A 261 -28.95 0.24 -20.19
N HIS A 262 -28.50 0.56 -21.41
CA HIS A 262 -29.37 1.12 -22.45
C HIS A 262 -30.62 0.24 -22.70
N GLN A 263 -30.54 -1.06 -22.41
CA GLN A 263 -31.65 -1.99 -22.46
C GLN A 263 -32.70 -1.76 -21.35
N ALA A 264 -32.30 -1.40 -20.13
CA ALA A 264 -33.24 -1.09 -19.05
C ALA A 264 -34.08 0.16 -19.36
N ALA A 265 -33.46 1.20 -19.94
CA ALA A 265 -34.16 2.39 -20.41
C ALA A 265 -35.11 2.08 -21.58
N ALA A 266 -34.67 1.23 -22.53
CA ALA A 266 -35.51 0.81 -23.65
C ALA A 266 -36.71 -0.04 -23.22
N HIS A 267 -36.54 -0.92 -22.21
CA HIS A 267 -37.62 -1.74 -21.64
C HIS A 267 -38.67 -0.91 -20.89
N LEU A 268 -38.25 0.12 -20.16
CA LEU A 268 -39.17 1.04 -19.48
C LEU A 268 -39.93 1.93 -20.48
N ALA A 269 -39.26 2.38 -21.54
CA ALA A 269 -39.91 3.14 -22.62
C ALA A 269 -40.96 2.31 -23.37
N THR A 270 -40.70 1.01 -23.61
CA THR A 270 -41.67 0.09 -24.23
C THR A 270 -42.83 -0.26 -23.31
N ALA A 271 -42.60 -0.39 -21.99
CA ALA A 271 -43.65 -0.60 -20.99
C ALA A 271 -44.56 0.64 -20.82
N ALA A 272 -44.01 1.85 -20.94
CA ALA A 272 -44.77 3.09 -20.88
C ALA A 272 -45.64 3.31 -22.15
N ALA A 273 -45.12 2.97 -23.34
CA ALA A 273 -45.88 3.04 -24.59
C ALA A 273 -47.08 2.08 -24.58
N SER A 274 -46.89 0.84 -24.10
CA SER A 274 -47.96 -0.16 -24.02
C SER A 274 -49.02 0.13 -22.95
N SER A 275 -48.71 0.93 -21.92
CA SER A 275 -49.72 1.43 -20.98
C SER A 275 -50.51 2.64 -21.52
N THR A 276 -49.99 3.34 -22.53
CA THR A 276 -50.68 4.48 -23.17
C THR A 276 -51.66 3.99 -24.24
N ASP A 277 -51.31 2.96 -25.00
CA ASP A 277 -52.21 2.31 -25.97
C ASP A 277 -53.40 1.59 -25.31
N ALA A 278 -53.25 1.13 -24.07
CA ALA A 278 -54.34 0.49 -23.31
C ALA A 278 -55.40 1.48 -22.81
N VAL A 279 -55.11 2.79 -22.80
CA VAL A 279 -56.06 3.84 -22.40
C VAL A 279 -56.81 4.40 -23.63
N ASP A 280 -56.25 4.30 -24.84
CA ASP A 280 -56.83 4.83 -26.08
C ASP A 280 -57.80 3.87 -26.81
N HIS A 281 -57.98 2.64 -26.32
CA HIS A 281 -58.98 1.68 -26.83
C HIS A 281 -60.27 1.61 -25.96
N GLY A 282 -60.46 2.56 -25.06
CA GLY A 282 -61.53 2.54 -24.05
C GLY A 282 -62.68 3.53 -24.23
N GLU A 283 -62.72 4.36 -25.28
CA GLU A 283 -63.78 5.37 -25.40
C GLU A 283 -64.27 5.58 -26.85
N THR A 284 -65.59 5.57 -27.02
CA THR A 284 -66.40 5.67 -28.27
C THR A 284 -66.58 4.32 -29.00
N VAL A 285 -67.77 3.72 -29.14
CA VAL A 285 -69.08 4.25 -29.50
C VAL A 285 -70.18 3.36 -28.88
N GLY A 286 -71.15 3.98 -28.23
CA GLY A 286 -72.45 3.34 -27.98
C GLY A 286 -73.38 3.50 -29.18
N GLU A 287 -74.21 2.50 -29.46
CA GLU A 287 -75.65 2.65 -29.76
C GLU A 287 -76.25 1.31 -30.23
N GLY A 288 -77.34 0.91 -29.56
CA GLY A 288 -78.47 0.21 -30.15
C GLY A 288 -78.30 -1.26 -30.57
N ILE A 289 -78.96 -2.16 -29.84
CA ILE A 289 -80.08 -2.94 -30.40
C ILE A 289 -80.93 -3.52 -29.25
N VAL A 290 -82.24 -3.38 -29.46
CA VAL A 290 -83.36 -3.74 -28.61
C VAL A 290 -83.84 -5.16 -28.94
N ALA A 291 -84.20 -5.91 -27.89
CA ALA A 291 -85.25 -6.94 -27.78
C ALA A 291 -85.09 -8.40 -28.30
N LEU A 292 -85.80 -9.26 -27.54
CA LEU A 292 -86.30 -10.63 -27.74
C LEU A 292 -85.27 -11.77 -27.51
N ALA A 293 -85.57 -12.87 -26.82
CA ALA A 293 -86.80 -13.44 -26.27
C ALA A 293 -86.47 -14.61 -25.33
N ALA A 294 -87.42 -14.92 -24.43
CA ALA A 294 -87.61 -16.16 -23.65
C ALA A 294 -86.68 -16.41 -22.44
#